data_AF-A0A4V6J1N1-F1
#
_entry.id   AF-A0A4V6J1N1-F1
#
_cell.length_a   1.000
_cell.length_b   1.000
_cell.length_c   1.000
_cell.angle_alpha   90.00
_cell.angle_beta   90.00
_cell.angle_gamma   90.00
#
_symmetry.space_group_name_H-M   'P 1'
#
loop_
_entity.id
_entity.type
_entity.pdbx_description
1 polymer ?
#
loop_
_entity_poly.entity_id
_entity_poly.type
_entity_poly.pdbx_seq_one_letter_code
_entity_poly.pdbx_strand_id
1 'polypeptide(L)'
;MGSAPVRLIKISYEAFDRIFIQNNPQRVQELATILVYMTIFTIDLHNERRQLTSYQTIRPMLFRYLYRQNTHEGENEGLALFIIKRTNLSRTHVFRVLADLKAGGYITMARGKLVSIDRALPEEY
;
A
#
# COMPACT_ATOMS: atom_id res chain seq x y z
N MET A 1 12.84 15.20 -5.86
CA MET A 1 11.81 15.28 -4.81
C MET A 1 12.49 14.99 -3.48
N GLY A 2 12.68 16.00 -2.62
CA GLY A 2 13.31 15.79 -1.31
C GLY A 2 12.36 15.00 -0.42
N SER A 3 12.84 13.90 0.15
CA SER A 3 12.11 13.18 1.21
C SER A 3 11.80 14.17 2.34
N ALA A 4 10.61 14.07 2.95
CA ALA A 4 10.30 14.80 4.17
C ALA A 4 11.43 14.61 5.21
N PRO A 5 11.74 15.61 6.05
CA PRO A 5 12.80 15.47 7.05
C PRO A 5 12.46 14.33 8.00
N VAL A 6 13.23 13.23 7.92
CA VAL A 6 13.06 12.05 8.78
C VAL A 6 14.05 12.14 9.94
N ARG A 7 13.54 11.97 11.16
CA ARG A 7 14.38 11.75 12.35
C ARG A 7 14.43 10.25 12.65
N LEU A 8 15.62 9.67 12.53
CA LEU A 8 15.89 8.29 12.94
C LEU A 8 16.36 8.27 14.40
N ILE A 9 15.78 7.39 15.20
CA ILE A 9 16.18 7.14 16.59
C ILE A 9 16.63 5.68 16.68
N LYS A 10 17.85 5.46 17.17
CA LYS A 10 18.38 4.12 17.48
C LYS A 10 18.30 3.89 18.98
N ILE A 11 17.89 2.71 19.38
CA ILE A 11 17.86 2.27 20.78
C ILE A 11 18.66 0.98 20.95
N SER A 12 19.15 0.71 22.17
CA SER A 12 19.78 -0.56 22.50
C SER A 12 18.74 -1.69 22.61
N TYR A 13 19.19 -2.94 22.54
CA TYR A 13 18.33 -4.10 22.75
C TYR A 13 17.68 -4.08 24.14
N GLU A 14 18.45 -3.74 25.18
CA GLU A 14 17.95 -3.60 26.56
C GLU A 14 16.84 -2.55 26.68
N ALA A 15 17.00 -1.41 25.98
CA ALA A 15 15.98 -0.38 25.95
C ALA A 15 14.73 -0.84 25.18
N PHE A 16 14.90 -1.57 24.08
CA PHE A 16 13.78 -2.16 23.33
C PHE A 16 13.00 -3.15 24.18
N ASP A 17 13.68 -4.10 24.82
CA ASP A 17 13.07 -5.12 25.68
C ASP A 17 12.27 -4.48 26.82
N ARG A 18 12.86 -3.49 27.49
CA ARG A 18 12.17 -2.72 28.54
C ARG A 18 10.94 -1.96 28.03
N ILE A 19 10.97 -1.43 26.81
CA ILE A 19 9.86 -0.63 26.26
C ILE A 19 8.70 -1.50 25.81
N PHE A 20 8.99 -2.58 25.09
CA PHE A 20 7.99 -3.37 24.37
C PHE A 20 7.66 -4.71 25.02
N ILE A 21 8.60 -5.34 25.70
CA ILE A 21 8.47 -6.73 26.19
C ILE A 21 8.16 -6.76 27.68
N GLN A 22 8.87 -5.95 28.47
CA GLN A 22 8.71 -5.95 29.93
C GLN A 22 7.48 -5.15 30.38
N ASN A 23 6.66 -5.76 31.24
CA ASN A 23 5.62 -5.10 32.05
C ASN A 23 4.50 -4.37 31.28
N ASN A 24 4.30 -4.63 29.99
CA ASN A 24 3.16 -4.07 29.26
C ASN A 24 2.67 -4.98 28.11
N PRO A 25 1.73 -5.90 28.39
CA PRO A 25 1.17 -6.81 27.38
C PRO A 25 0.56 -6.09 26.17
N GLN A 26 0.02 -4.87 26.37
CA GLN A 26 -0.55 -4.06 25.30
C GLN A 26 0.50 -3.67 24.25
N ARG A 27 1.70 -3.28 24.70
CA ARG A 27 2.80 -2.91 23.78
C ARG A 27 3.35 -4.10 23.01
N VAL A 28 3.36 -5.29 23.62
CA VAL A 28 3.69 -6.53 22.91
C VAL A 28 2.67 -6.78 21.80
N GLN A 29 1.38 -6.61 22.08
CA GLN A 29 0.32 -6.78 21.09
C GLN A 29 0.40 -5.76 19.95
N GLU A 30 0.67 -4.49 20.25
CA GLU A 30 0.88 -3.45 19.26
C GLU A 30 2.09 -3.75 18.37
N LEU A 31 3.23 -4.13 18.97
CA LEU A 31 4.43 -4.55 18.25
C LEU A 31 4.14 -5.76 17.35
N ALA A 32 3.48 -6.79 17.87
CA ALA A 32 3.11 -7.97 17.10
C ALA A 32 2.21 -7.61 15.91
N THR A 33 1.25 -6.70 16.12
CA THR A 33 0.37 -6.22 15.06
C THR A 33 1.15 -5.47 13.98
N ILE A 34 2.06 -4.57 14.35
CA ILE A 34 2.96 -3.88 13.40
C ILE A 34 3.78 -4.89 12.60
N LEU A 35 4.39 -5.88 13.26
CA LEU A 35 5.20 -6.91 12.61
C LEU A 35 4.38 -7.78 11.65
N VAL A 36 3.14 -8.15 12.02
CA VAL A 36 2.22 -8.87 11.14
C VAL A 36 1.90 -8.03 9.91
N TYR A 37 1.55 -6.75 10.06
CA TYR A 37 1.31 -5.86 8.93
C TYR A 37 2.54 -5.71 8.03
N MET A 38 3.74 -5.55 8.61
CA MET A 38 4.98 -5.50 7.84
C MET A 38 5.26 -6.81 7.09
N THR A 39 4.93 -7.95 7.70
CA THR A 39 5.09 -9.27 7.08
C THR A 39 4.13 -9.46 5.92
N ILE A 40 2.85 -9.11 6.09
CA ILE A 40 1.85 -9.12 5.00
C ILE A 40 2.35 -8.25 3.83
N PHE A 41 2.79 -7.02 4.12
CA PHE A 41 3.34 -6.13 3.10
C PHE A 41 4.57 -6.71 2.39
N THR A 42 5.45 -7.37 3.14
CA THR A 42 6.67 -8.01 2.58
C THR A 42 6.32 -9.21 1.71
N ILE A 43 5.35 -10.02 2.12
CA ILE A 43 4.83 -11.15 1.33
C ILE A 43 4.16 -10.65 0.06
N ASP A 44 3.30 -9.64 0.15
CA ASP A 44 2.65 -9.02 -1.01
C ASP A 44 3.70 -8.47 -1.98
N LEU A 45 4.73 -7.79 -1.48
CA LEU A 45 5.84 -7.29 -2.29
C LEU A 45 6.66 -8.42 -2.93
N HIS A 46 6.85 -9.54 -2.22
CA HIS A 46 7.53 -10.71 -2.75
C HIS A 46 6.71 -11.38 -3.87
N ASN A 47 5.42 -11.55 -3.64
CA ASN A 47 4.48 -12.09 -4.62
C ASN A 47 4.42 -11.17 -5.85
N GLU A 48 4.35 -9.84 -5.66
CA GLU A 48 4.43 -8.83 -6.72
C GLU A 48 5.67 -8.99 -7.62
N ARG A 49 6.79 -9.45 -7.06
CA ARG A 49 8.04 -9.67 -7.81
C ARG A 49 8.07 -11.01 -8.57
N ARG A 50 7.19 -11.96 -8.26
CA ARG A 50 7.10 -13.26 -8.95
C ARG A 50 6.00 -13.23 -10.01
N GLN A 51 6.38 -12.94 -11.26
CA GLN A 51 5.58 -13.08 -12.50
C GLN A 51 4.06 -12.90 -12.35
N LEU A 52 3.63 -11.85 -11.64
CA LEU A 52 2.22 -11.47 -11.61
C LEU A 52 1.84 -10.91 -12.98
N THR A 53 0.63 -11.20 -13.43
CA THR A 53 0.06 -10.46 -14.56
C THR A 53 0.01 -8.98 -14.19
N SER A 54 -0.03 -8.11 -15.20
CA SER A 54 -0.05 -6.68 -14.96
C SER A 54 -1.24 -6.24 -14.11
N TYR A 55 -2.39 -6.92 -14.23
CA TYR A 55 -3.55 -6.71 -13.37
C TYR A 55 -3.30 -7.15 -11.92
N GLN A 56 -2.72 -8.33 -11.72
CA GLN A 56 -2.36 -8.83 -10.39
C GLN A 56 -1.37 -7.91 -9.67
N THR A 57 -0.56 -7.15 -10.41
CA THR A 57 0.30 -6.09 -9.85
C THR A 57 -0.49 -4.82 -9.48
N ILE A 58 -1.51 -4.45 -10.27
CA ILE A 58 -2.33 -3.23 -10.05
C ILE A 58 -3.31 -3.41 -8.89
N ARG A 59 -3.93 -4.58 -8.76
CA ARG A 59 -4.95 -4.89 -7.74
C ARG A 59 -4.52 -4.50 -6.31
N PRO A 60 -3.37 -4.96 -5.77
CA PRO A 60 -2.92 -4.57 -4.42
C PRO A 60 -2.61 -3.07 -4.30
N MET A 61 -2.18 -2.40 -5.37
CA MET A 61 -1.92 -0.95 -5.33
C MET A 61 -3.17 -0.13 -5.07
N LEU A 62 -4.35 -0.59 -5.50
CA LEU A 62 -5.62 0.11 -5.25
C LEU A 62 -5.90 0.21 -3.74
N PHE A 63 -5.72 -0.90 -3.02
CA PHE A 63 -5.88 -0.94 -1.57
C PHE A 63 -4.80 -0.11 -0.85
N ARG A 64 -3.53 -0.22 -1.28
CA ARG A 64 -2.43 0.60 -0.73
C ARG A 64 -2.69 2.09 -0.92
N TYR A 65 -3.27 2.49 -2.05
CA TYR A 65 -3.61 3.88 -2.33
C TYR A 65 -4.70 4.40 -1.39
N LEU A 66 -5.80 3.65 -1.19
CA LEU A 66 -6.86 4.02 -0.24
C LEU A 66 -6.33 4.14 1.18
N TYR A 67 -5.53 3.17 1.62
CA TYR A 67 -4.89 3.21 2.93
C TYR A 67 -4.01 4.46 3.10
N ARG A 68 -3.20 4.80 2.08
CA ARG A 68 -2.34 5.98 2.09
C ARG A 68 -3.15 7.28 2.16
N GLN A 69 -4.24 7.39 1.41
CA GLN A 69 -5.12 8.57 1.46
C GLN A 69 -5.73 8.79 2.85
N ASN A 70 -6.04 7.72 3.58
CA ASN A 70 -6.61 7.80 4.93
C ASN A 70 -5.55 8.08 6.02
N THR A 71 -4.28 7.82 5.75
CA THR A 71 -3.19 7.90 6.75
C THR A 71 -2.26 9.10 6.56
N HIS A 72 -2.24 9.71 5.38
CA HIS A 72 -1.35 10.83 5.04
C HIS A 72 -2.15 11.99 4.45
N GLU A 73 -2.64 12.87 5.32
CA GLU A 73 -3.37 14.08 4.90
C GLU A 73 -2.47 15.04 4.10
N GLY A 74 -3.00 15.59 3.01
CA GLY A 74 -2.28 16.56 2.16
C GLY A 74 -1.60 15.97 0.91
N GLU A 75 -1.61 14.66 0.72
CA GLU A 75 -1.09 14.06 -0.51
C GLU A 75 -2.00 14.26 -1.73
N ASN A 76 -1.41 14.77 -2.82
CA ASN A 76 -2.08 15.04 -4.09
C ASN A 76 -1.65 14.14 -5.25
N GLU A 77 -0.94 13.04 -4.97
CA GLU A 77 -0.58 12.07 -6.01
C GLU A 77 -1.83 11.35 -6.54
N GLY A 78 -2.01 11.36 -7.87
CA GLY A 78 -3.08 10.61 -8.54
C GLY A 78 -2.80 9.11 -8.59
N LEU A 79 -3.86 8.30 -8.68
CA LEU A 79 -3.78 6.83 -8.61
C LEU A 79 -2.85 6.22 -9.67
N ALA A 80 -2.98 6.66 -10.93
CA ALA A 80 -2.16 6.13 -12.02
C ALA A 80 -0.66 6.41 -11.77
N LEU A 81 -0.33 7.62 -11.33
CA LEU A 81 1.05 8.00 -11.03
C LEU A 81 1.59 7.23 -9.82
N PHE A 82 0.75 7.01 -8.81
CA PHE A 82 1.08 6.20 -7.63
C PHE A 82 1.55 4.80 -8.03
N ILE A 83 0.79 4.14 -8.91
CA ILE A 83 1.06 2.79 -9.42
C ILE A 83 2.33 2.78 -10.29
N ILE A 84 2.44 3.70 -11.26
CA ILE A 84 3.55 3.74 -12.21
C ILE A 84 4.90 3.93 -11.48
N LYS A 85 4.96 4.76 -10.44
CA LYS A 85 6.21 4.99 -9.69
C LYS A 85 6.67 3.80 -8.84
N ARG A 86 5.79 2.84 -8.57
CA ARG A 86 6.01 1.74 -7.61
C ARG A 86 6.04 0.37 -8.28
N THR A 87 5.81 0.34 -9.59
CA THR A 87 5.76 -0.88 -10.41
C THR A 87 6.57 -0.65 -11.67
N ASN A 88 6.91 -1.73 -12.39
CA ASN A 88 7.57 -1.64 -13.70
C ASN A 88 6.56 -1.61 -14.86
N LEU A 89 5.29 -1.28 -14.59
CA LEU A 89 4.24 -1.28 -15.60
C LEU A 89 4.30 -0.04 -16.48
N SER A 90 4.01 -0.22 -17.77
CA SER A 90 3.93 0.89 -18.70
C SER A 90 2.73 1.78 -18.38
N ARG A 91 2.89 3.10 -18.61
CA ARG A 91 1.80 4.08 -18.42
C ARG A 91 0.54 3.66 -19.16
N THR A 92 0.64 3.33 -20.45
CA THR A 92 -0.50 2.92 -21.29
C THR A 92 -1.24 1.73 -20.69
N HIS A 93 -0.50 0.74 -20.19
CA HIS A 93 -1.11 -0.45 -19.61
C HIS A 93 -1.85 -0.14 -18.30
N VAL A 94 -1.25 0.64 -17.40
CA VAL A 94 -1.91 1.08 -16.15
C VAL A 94 -3.21 1.82 -16.44
N PHE A 95 -3.19 2.78 -17.36
CA PHE A 95 -4.39 3.54 -17.71
C PHE A 95 -5.49 2.65 -18.31
N ARG A 96 -5.14 1.66 -19.13
CA ARG A 96 -6.10 0.71 -19.70
C ARG A 96 -6.82 -0.08 -18.60
N VAL A 97 -6.07 -0.72 -17.71
CA VAL A 97 -6.65 -1.50 -16.61
C VAL A 97 -7.53 -0.63 -15.70
N LEU A 98 -7.10 0.60 -15.37
CA LEU A 98 -7.93 1.51 -14.58
C LEU A 98 -9.22 1.93 -15.30
N ALA A 99 -9.16 2.12 -16.62
CA ALA A 99 -10.33 2.42 -17.43
C ALA A 99 -11.31 1.23 -17.45
N ASP A 100 -10.81 0.01 -17.62
CA ASP A 100 -11.61 -1.22 -17.64
C ASP A 100 -12.29 -1.45 -16.28
N LEU A 101 -11.55 -1.27 -15.18
CA LEU A 101 -12.10 -1.38 -13.83
C LEU A 101 -13.18 -0.33 -13.54
N LYS A 102 -12.98 0.91 -14.01
CA LYS A 102 -13.98 1.98 -13.89
C LYS A 102 -15.22 1.67 -14.73
N ALA A 103 -15.03 1.24 -15.98
CA ALA A 103 -16.12 0.89 -16.89
C ALA A 103 -16.94 -0.31 -16.38
N GLY A 104 -16.27 -1.30 -15.79
CA GLY A 104 -16.91 -2.44 -15.14
C GLY A 104 -17.62 -2.11 -13.82
N GLY A 105 -17.50 -0.87 -13.33
CA GLY A 105 -18.12 -0.43 -12.06
C GLY A 105 -17.49 -1.06 -10.82
N TYR A 106 -16.21 -1.48 -10.91
CA TYR A 106 -15.47 -2.02 -9.78
C TYR A 106 -14.90 -0.93 -8.87
N ILE A 107 -14.56 0.22 -9.47
CA ILE A 107 -13.97 1.35 -8.76
C ILE A 107 -14.62 2.67 -9.16
N THR A 108 -14.67 3.60 -8.21
CA THR A 108 -15.03 4.98 -8.46
C THR A 108 -13.78 5.85 -8.40
N MET A 109 -13.58 6.66 -9.45
CA MET A 109 -12.48 7.61 -9.53
C MET A 109 -12.99 9.03 -9.74
N ALA A 110 -12.42 9.99 -9.01
CA ALA A 110 -12.71 11.42 -9.14
C ALA A 110 -11.41 12.22 -9.18
N ARG A 111 -11.29 13.14 -10.15
CA ARG A 111 -10.12 14.02 -10.32
C ARG A 111 -8.77 13.27 -10.30
N GLY A 112 -8.73 12.09 -10.90
CA GLY A 112 -7.52 11.25 -10.97
C GLY A 112 -7.17 10.49 -9.68
N LYS A 113 -7.97 10.61 -8.62
CA LYS A 113 -7.84 9.85 -7.37
C LYS A 113 -8.86 8.71 -7.33
N LEU A 114 -8.48 7.63 -6.66
CA LEU A 114 -9.43 6.58 -6.25
C LEU A 114 -10.31 7.14 -5.13
N VAL A 115 -11.62 6.92 -5.24
CA VAL A 115 -12.61 7.30 -4.21
C VAL A 115 -13.02 6.06 -3.42
N SER A 116 -13.34 4.97 -4.12
CA SER A 116 -13.80 3.73 -3.51
C SER A 116 -13.56 2.53 -4.42
N ILE A 117 -13.55 1.35 -3.80
CA ILE A 117 -13.70 0.06 -4.46
C ILE A 117 -15.14 -0.38 -4.18
N ASP A 118 -15.97 -0.40 -5.22
CA ASP A 118 -17.42 -0.51 -5.09
C ASP A 118 -17.91 -1.96 -5.16
N ARG A 119 -17.07 -2.85 -5.67
CA ARG A 119 -17.35 -4.28 -5.84
C ARG A 119 -16.10 -5.11 -5.58
N ALA A 120 -16.28 -6.41 -5.34
CA ALA A 120 -15.17 -7.35 -5.31
C ALA A 120 -14.40 -7.25 -6.65
N LEU A 121 -13.11 -6.93 -6.56
CA LEU A 121 -12.23 -6.88 -7.73
C LEU A 121 -12.07 -8.29 -8.31
N PRO A 122 -12.14 -8.46 -9.64
CA PRO A 122 -11.99 -9.77 -10.26
C PRO A 122 -10.63 -10.37 -9.93
N GLU A 123 -10.52 -11.69 -9.92
CA GLU A 123 -9.25 -12.35 -9.60
C GLU A 123 -8.26 -12.29 -10.77
N GLU A 124 -8.75 -12.28 -12.00
CA GLU A 124 -7.95 -12.30 -13.23
C GLU A 124 -8.54 -11.40 -14.32
N TYR A 125 -7.65 -10.95 -15.23
CA TYR A 125 -7.90 -10.14 -16.42
C TYR A 125 -6.89 -10.52 -17.51
#